data_AF-R9PIL6-F1
#
_entry.id   AF-R9PIL6-F1
#
_cell.length_a   1.000
_cell.length_b   1.000
_cell.length_c   1.000
_cell.angle_alpha   90.00
_cell.angle_beta   90.00
_cell.angle_gamma   90.00
#
_symmetry.space_group_name_H-M   'P 1'
#
loop_
_entity.id
_entity.type
_entity.pdbx_description
1 polymer ?
#
loop_
_entity_poly.entity_id
_entity_poly.type
_entity_poly.pdbx_seq_one_letter_code
_entity_poly.pdbx_strand_id
1 'polypeptide(L)'
;MSNIIEIDFSKKLEIKIDNKLPVGLEDLSLSLLSFNKQFHKFVESETDELTDVGSELLIKEVRKGSIVVELVSQAAPIVPLIWSGGSLYEWANVVQSTCNWLLGKSDRPPKDMAKQDLQEWNKIVEPIAKDNGSQMNINVSDGGKVVNQFILNSNEAAAIQNRIGRLIEDIDIPQENKHLKKVMYWYQTKFDPNSDTGNKAIIDDISKTALKVIFENNALKEAMLHPDPSLVKPWQELAFVVDVEVQTVRGKPKMYNVLNYYPEYTFDPDED
;
A
#
# COMPACT_ATOMS: atom_id res chain seq x y z
N MET A 1 -37.66 2.25 5.72
CA MET A 1 -37.64 3.29 4.67
C MET A 1 -36.68 2.79 3.61
N SER A 2 -37.17 2.57 2.38
CA SER A 2 -36.30 2.14 1.27
C SER A 2 -35.37 3.31 0.93
N ASN A 3 -34.06 3.15 1.13
CA ASN A 3 -33.09 4.10 0.61
C ASN A 3 -33.18 4.02 -0.92
N ILE A 4 -33.86 5.00 -1.53
CA ILE A 4 -33.90 5.12 -2.99
C ILE A 4 -32.52 5.61 -3.40
N ILE A 5 -31.79 4.73 -4.07
CA ILE A 5 -30.50 5.06 -4.67
C ILE A 5 -30.79 5.87 -5.93
N GLU A 6 -30.38 7.13 -5.96
CA GLU A 6 -30.62 8.04 -7.09
C GLU A 6 -29.38 8.13 -7.98
N ILE A 7 -29.57 8.10 -9.30
CA ILE A 7 -28.48 8.24 -10.28
C ILE A 7 -28.51 9.68 -10.80
N ASP A 8 -27.43 10.42 -10.56
CA ASP A 8 -27.27 11.77 -11.12
C ASP A 8 -26.78 11.69 -12.57
N PHE A 9 -27.64 12.06 -13.52
CA PHE A 9 -27.30 12.13 -14.94
C PHE A 9 -26.78 13.49 -15.40
N SER A 10 -26.80 14.51 -14.53
CA SER A 10 -26.33 15.86 -14.85
C SER A 10 -24.81 15.97 -14.85
N LYS A 11 -24.16 15.12 -14.04
CA LYS A 11 -22.71 14.97 -13.96
C LYS A 11 -22.28 13.66 -14.61
N LYS A 12 -21.21 13.72 -15.39
CA LYS A 12 -20.65 12.55 -16.07
C LYS A 12 -19.14 12.61 -16.14
N LEU A 13 -18.54 11.44 -16.09
CA LEU A 13 -17.11 11.23 -16.36
C LEU A 13 -16.99 10.44 -17.66
N GLU A 14 -16.21 10.96 -18.60
CA GLU A 14 -15.96 10.31 -19.89
C GLU A 14 -14.50 9.83 -19.93
N ILE A 15 -14.31 8.55 -20.22
CA ILE A 15 -13.00 7.97 -20.57
C ILE A 15 -13.00 7.75 -22.07
N LYS A 16 -12.15 8.48 -22.79
CA LYS A 16 -11.96 8.35 -24.24
C LYS A 16 -10.57 7.84 -24.56
N ILE A 17 -10.50 6.62 -25.08
CA ILE A 17 -9.25 6.01 -25.58
C ILE A 17 -9.20 6.19 -27.10
N ASP A 18 -8.27 7.01 -27.57
CA ASP A 18 -7.96 7.15 -28.98
C ASP A 18 -6.83 6.17 -29.34
N ASN A 19 -7.21 4.98 -29.79
CA ASN A 19 -6.31 3.89 -30.16
C ASN A 19 -5.90 3.95 -31.64
N LYS A 20 -4.72 3.43 -31.97
CA LYS A 20 -4.21 3.19 -33.34
C LYS A 20 -4.39 1.73 -33.74
N LEU A 21 -4.29 0.81 -32.79
CA LEU A 21 -4.51 -0.62 -32.96
C LEU A 21 -5.78 -1.06 -32.20
N PRO A 22 -6.44 -2.17 -32.61
CA PRO A 22 -7.52 -2.74 -31.83
C PRO A 22 -7.09 -2.99 -30.38
N VAL A 23 -7.88 -2.55 -29.41
CA VAL A 23 -7.62 -2.78 -27.99
C VAL A 23 -8.10 -4.18 -27.60
N GLY A 24 -7.28 -4.91 -26.84
CA GLY A 24 -7.65 -6.23 -26.31
C GLY A 24 -8.86 -6.14 -25.38
N LEU A 25 -9.81 -7.06 -25.52
CA LEU A 25 -11.01 -7.09 -24.68
C LEU A 25 -10.65 -7.23 -23.20
N GLU A 26 -9.70 -8.11 -22.89
CA GLU A 26 -9.22 -8.34 -21.53
C GLU A 26 -8.57 -7.08 -20.95
N ASP A 27 -7.63 -6.46 -21.67
CA ASP A 27 -6.94 -5.24 -21.25
C ASP A 27 -7.93 -4.10 -20.97
N LEU A 28 -8.90 -3.87 -21.87
CA LEU A 28 -9.93 -2.84 -21.68
C LEU A 28 -10.81 -3.14 -20.46
N SER A 29 -11.24 -4.40 -20.33
CA SER A 29 -12.14 -4.83 -19.25
C SER A 29 -11.45 -4.73 -17.89
N LEU A 30 -10.18 -5.13 -17.80
CA LEU A 30 -9.35 -4.98 -16.60
C LEU A 30 -9.11 -3.51 -16.26
N SER A 31 -8.82 -2.68 -17.26
CA SER A 31 -8.65 -1.23 -17.07
C SER A 31 -9.90 -0.59 -16.46
N LEU A 32 -11.08 -0.84 -17.04
CA LEU A 32 -12.35 -0.31 -16.53
C LEU A 32 -12.70 -0.86 -15.13
N LEU A 33 -12.47 -2.15 -14.89
CA LEU A 33 -12.69 -2.77 -13.59
C LEU A 33 -11.77 -2.17 -12.52
N SER A 34 -10.49 -1.99 -12.84
CA SER A 34 -9.49 -1.36 -11.96
C SER A 34 -9.83 0.10 -11.66
N PHE A 35 -10.32 0.83 -12.67
CA PHE A 35 -10.82 2.19 -12.50
C PHE A 35 -11.99 2.26 -11.52
N ASN A 36 -12.98 1.35 -11.65
CA ASN A 36 -14.10 1.26 -10.72
C ASN A 36 -13.65 0.90 -9.30
N LYS A 37 -12.74 -0.08 -9.13
CA LYS A 37 -12.18 -0.45 -7.82
C LYS A 37 -11.50 0.72 -7.10
N GLN A 38 -10.71 1.52 -7.82
CA GLN A 38 -10.04 2.67 -7.21
C GLN A 38 -11.04 3.78 -6.87
N PHE A 39 -12.11 3.94 -7.64
CA PHE A 39 -13.22 4.83 -7.28
C PHE A 39 -13.94 4.39 -5.99
N HIS A 40 -14.25 3.10 -5.84
CA HIS A 40 -14.83 2.59 -4.60
C HIS A 40 -13.93 2.89 -3.39
N LYS A 41 -12.63 2.60 -3.50
CA LYS A 41 -11.66 2.89 -2.43
C LYS A 41 -11.63 4.38 -2.07
N PHE A 42 -11.67 5.25 -3.08
CA PHE A 42 -11.75 6.69 -2.88
C PHE A 42 -13.01 7.07 -2.08
N VAL A 43 -14.19 6.56 -2.47
CA VAL A 43 -15.43 6.85 -1.73
C VAL A 43 -15.37 6.34 -0.30
N GLU A 44 -14.93 5.10 -0.08
CA GLU A 44 -14.76 4.51 1.26
C GLU A 44 -13.82 5.34 2.15
N SER A 45 -12.73 5.85 1.59
CA SER A 45 -11.74 6.66 2.35
C SER A 45 -12.26 8.02 2.80
N GLU A 46 -13.35 8.51 2.18
CA GLU A 46 -13.93 9.82 2.43
C GLU A 46 -15.26 9.74 3.21
N THR A 47 -15.72 8.53 3.56
CA THR A 47 -16.96 8.27 4.31
C THR A 47 -16.65 7.73 5.70
N ASP A 48 -17.44 8.13 6.71
CA ASP A 48 -17.32 7.60 8.07
C ASP A 48 -17.63 6.09 8.12
N GLU A 49 -16.93 5.33 8.98
CA GLU A 49 -17.06 3.86 9.16
C GLU A 49 -18.50 3.36 9.42
N LEU A 50 -19.40 4.26 9.83
CA LEU A 50 -20.81 3.96 10.13
C LEU A 50 -21.73 4.08 8.90
N THR A 51 -21.21 4.55 7.76
CA THR A 51 -22.00 4.81 6.55
C THR A 51 -21.65 3.77 5.48
N ASP A 52 -22.51 2.77 5.31
CA ASP A 52 -22.41 1.83 4.18
C ASP A 52 -22.86 2.55 2.90
N VAL A 53 -21.90 3.14 2.17
CA VAL A 53 -22.15 3.81 0.90
C VAL A 53 -21.78 2.87 -0.24
N GLY A 54 -22.79 2.19 -0.78
CA GLY A 54 -22.68 1.58 -2.11
C GLY A 54 -22.43 2.69 -3.14
N SER A 55 -21.19 2.76 -3.64
CA SER A 55 -20.81 3.58 -4.79
C SER A 55 -20.59 2.67 -5.98
N GLU A 56 -20.97 3.01 -7.21
CA GLU A 56 -20.60 2.22 -8.40
C GLU A 56 -20.51 3.15 -9.62
N LEU A 57 -19.52 2.91 -10.50
CA LEU A 57 -19.45 3.54 -11.82
C LEU A 57 -20.16 2.66 -12.85
N LEU A 58 -21.19 3.22 -13.48
CA LEU A 58 -21.99 2.51 -14.48
C LEU A 58 -21.66 2.98 -15.89
N ILE A 59 -21.53 2.05 -16.84
CA ILE A 59 -21.38 2.37 -18.26
C ILE A 59 -22.71 2.86 -18.83
N LYS A 60 -22.75 4.12 -19.25
CA LYS A 60 -23.93 4.74 -19.88
C LYS A 60 -23.96 4.57 -21.40
N GLU A 61 -22.82 4.71 -22.08
CA GLU A 61 -22.73 4.61 -23.55
C GLU A 61 -21.31 4.19 -23.98
N VAL A 62 -21.21 3.43 -25.07
CA VAL A 62 -19.96 3.12 -25.79
C VAL A 62 -20.08 3.54 -27.25
N ARG A 63 -19.22 4.47 -27.72
CA ARG A 63 -19.29 5.04 -29.10
C ARG A 63 -18.22 4.45 -30.03
N LYS A 64 -18.43 4.58 -31.36
CA LYS A 64 -17.51 4.10 -32.42
C LYS A 64 -16.47 5.16 -32.83
N GLY A 65 -15.26 4.72 -33.17
CA GLY A 65 -14.16 5.52 -33.74
C GLY A 65 -13.01 5.76 -32.76
N SER A 66 -13.34 5.75 -31.46
CA SER A 66 -12.49 5.71 -30.26
C SER A 66 -13.32 5.02 -29.18
N ILE A 67 -12.71 4.34 -28.21
CA ILE A 67 -13.48 3.73 -27.11
C ILE A 67 -13.85 4.88 -26.17
N VAL A 68 -15.09 5.35 -26.27
CA VAL A 68 -15.64 6.40 -25.40
C VAL A 68 -16.60 5.74 -24.42
N VAL A 69 -16.22 5.69 -23.14
CA VAL A 69 -17.05 5.16 -22.06
C VAL A 69 -17.53 6.34 -21.23
N GLU A 70 -18.85 6.56 -21.23
CA GLU A 70 -19.48 7.56 -20.33
C GLU A 70 -19.90 6.86 -19.04
N LEU A 71 -19.46 7.40 -17.90
CA LEU A 71 -19.69 6.87 -16.55
C LEU A 71 -20.50 7.85 -15.71
N VAL A 72 -21.45 7.32 -14.94
CA VAL A 72 -22.21 8.03 -13.92
C VAL A 72 -21.99 7.37 -12.56
N SER A 73 -22.04 8.17 -11.49
CA SER A 73 -21.90 7.68 -10.12
C SER A 73 -23.28 7.33 -9.56
N GLN A 74 -23.46 6.10 -9.12
CA GLN A 74 -24.57 5.72 -8.25
C GLN A 74 -24.08 5.81 -6.80
N ALA A 75 -24.64 6.69 -5.97
CA ALA A 75 -24.26 6.81 -4.54
C ALA A 75 -25.47 7.20 -3.68
N ALA A 76 -25.50 6.75 -2.42
CA ALA A 76 -26.58 7.10 -1.50
C ALA A 76 -26.56 8.62 -1.18
N PRO A 77 -27.73 9.28 -1.01
CA PRO A 77 -27.85 10.73 -0.79
C PRO A 77 -27.31 11.23 0.57
N ILE A 78 -26.65 10.36 1.34
CA ILE A 78 -26.23 10.61 2.73
C ILE A 78 -24.81 11.17 2.82
N VAL A 79 -24.02 11.19 1.74
CA VAL A 79 -22.70 11.84 1.74
C VAL A 79 -22.91 13.36 1.74
N PRO A 80 -22.66 14.09 2.85
CA PRO A 80 -22.84 15.52 2.87
C PRO A 80 -21.74 16.16 2.01
N LEU A 81 -22.12 16.90 0.97
CA LEU A 81 -21.74 18.29 0.70
C LEU A 81 -20.29 18.80 0.98
N ILE A 82 -19.24 17.97 1.07
CA ILE A 82 -17.84 18.43 1.22
C ILE A 82 -17.19 18.73 -0.13
N TRP A 83 -17.72 18.20 -1.24
CA TRP A 83 -17.12 18.34 -2.57
C TRP A 83 -17.84 19.39 -3.40
N SER A 84 -17.30 20.60 -3.46
CA SER A 84 -17.84 21.72 -4.24
C SER A 84 -18.02 21.41 -5.74
N GLY A 85 -17.41 20.35 -6.27
CA GLY A 85 -17.59 19.85 -7.65
C GLY A 85 -18.36 18.52 -7.79
N GLY A 86 -18.64 17.80 -6.70
CA GLY A 86 -19.20 16.44 -6.70
C GLY A 86 -18.16 15.32 -6.87
N SER A 87 -18.57 14.07 -6.61
CA SER A 87 -17.69 12.89 -6.52
C SER A 87 -16.84 12.64 -7.76
N LEU A 88 -17.41 12.78 -8.95
CA LEU A 88 -16.71 12.55 -10.21
C LEU A 88 -15.61 13.59 -10.48
N TYR A 89 -15.81 14.84 -10.07
CA TYR A 89 -14.81 15.89 -10.21
C TYR A 89 -13.61 15.63 -9.30
N GLU A 90 -13.86 15.32 -8.03
CA GLU A 90 -12.78 14.99 -7.09
C GLU A 90 -12.07 13.70 -7.48
N TRP A 91 -12.81 12.69 -7.95
CA TRP A 91 -12.21 11.48 -8.47
C TRP A 91 -11.26 11.76 -9.65
N ALA A 92 -11.64 12.62 -10.60
CA ALA A 92 -10.74 13.02 -11.67
C ALA A 92 -9.48 13.75 -11.16
N ASN A 93 -9.59 14.55 -10.09
CA ASN A 93 -8.43 15.18 -9.44
C ASN A 93 -7.52 14.13 -8.78
N VAL A 94 -8.08 13.10 -8.15
CA VAL A 94 -7.30 11.98 -7.58
C VAL A 94 -6.57 11.20 -8.67
N VAL A 95 -7.24 10.92 -9.80
CA VAL A 95 -6.62 10.27 -10.96
C VAL A 95 -5.47 11.11 -11.50
N GLN A 96 -5.72 12.40 -11.76
CA GLN A 96 -4.70 13.31 -12.28
C GLN A 96 -3.50 13.44 -11.34
N SER A 97 -3.73 13.64 -10.05
CA SER A 97 -2.66 13.79 -9.06
C SER A 97 -1.84 12.52 -8.89
N THR A 98 -2.49 11.35 -8.89
CA THR A 98 -1.80 10.05 -8.81
C THR A 98 -0.95 9.80 -10.05
N CYS A 99 -1.48 10.04 -11.25
CA CYS A 99 -0.70 9.91 -12.48
C CYS A 99 0.46 10.92 -12.54
N ASN A 100 0.26 12.16 -12.08
CA ASN A 100 1.34 13.15 -11.98
C ASN A 100 2.45 12.71 -11.02
N TRP A 101 2.11 12.11 -9.88
CA TRP A 101 3.10 11.54 -8.96
C TRP A 101 3.84 10.36 -9.58
N LEU A 102 3.14 9.43 -10.24
CA LEU A 102 3.75 8.29 -10.94
C LEU A 102 4.66 8.74 -12.11
N LEU A 103 4.37 9.88 -12.71
CA LEU A 103 5.22 10.51 -13.73
C LEU A 103 6.39 11.33 -13.15
N GLY A 104 6.50 11.44 -11.82
CA GLY A 104 7.51 12.29 -11.16
C GLY A 104 7.28 13.79 -11.34
N LYS A 105 6.07 14.20 -11.75
CA LYS A 105 5.65 15.61 -11.87
C LYS A 105 5.15 16.20 -10.52
N SER A 106 5.03 15.35 -9.49
CA SER A 106 4.63 15.71 -8.13
C SER A 106 5.42 14.86 -7.13
N ASP A 107 5.93 15.49 -6.07
CA ASP A 107 6.62 14.80 -4.97
C ASP A 107 5.67 14.28 -3.89
N ARG A 108 4.37 14.60 -3.99
CA ARG A 108 3.37 14.19 -3.00
C ARG A 108 2.76 12.84 -3.42
N PRO A 109 3.08 11.73 -2.72
CA PRO A 109 2.44 10.45 -2.98
C PRO A 109 0.96 10.49 -2.51
N PRO A 110 0.08 9.70 -3.14
CA PRO A 110 -1.25 9.45 -2.60
C PRO A 110 -1.15 8.79 -1.22
N LYS A 111 -2.11 9.09 -0.33
CA LYS A 111 -2.22 8.44 0.97
C LYS A 111 -2.52 6.95 0.79
N ASP A 112 -1.96 6.12 1.67
CA ASP A 112 -2.30 4.69 1.80
C ASP A 112 -2.22 3.88 0.48
N MET A 113 -1.22 4.19 -0.35
CA MET A 113 -0.91 3.47 -1.58
C MET A 113 -0.27 2.11 -1.26
N ALA A 114 -1.03 1.03 -1.39
CA ALA A 114 -0.55 -0.33 -1.21
C ALA A 114 -0.08 -0.95 -2.54
N LYS A 115 0.65 -2.08 -2.45
CA LYS A 115 1.08 -2.85 -3.63
C LYS A 115 -0.08 -3.19 -4.58
N GLN A 116 -1.23 -3.56 -4.02
CA GLN A 116 -2.42 -3.88 -4.81
C GLN A 116 -2.92 -2.66 -5.59
N ASP A 117 -2.89 -1.46 -5.00
CA ASP A 117 -3.29 -0.24 -5.70
C ASP A 117 -2.37 0.06 -6.88
N LEU A 118 -1.05 -0.07 -6.68
CA LEU A 118 -0.07 0.06 -7.77
C LEU A 118 -0.37 -0.90 -8.94
N GLN A 119 -0.78 -2.13 -8.64
CA GLN A 119 -1.19 -3.09 -9.66
C GLN A 119 -2.49 -2.67 -10.38
N GLU A 120 -3.45 -2.10 -9.67
CA GLU A 120 -4.67 -1.56 -10.30
C GLU A 120 -4.35 -0.33 -11.18
N TRP A 121 -3.46 0.57 -10.75
CA TRP A 121 -3.00 1.71 -11.56
C TRP A 121 -2.26 1.27 -12.82
N ASN A 122 -1.49 0.17 -12.74
CA ASN A 122 -0.83 -0.42 -13.91
C ASN A 122 -1.88 -0.87 -14.95
N LYS A 123 -2.92 -1.59 -14.51
CA LYS A 123 -4.03 -2.05 -15.36
C LYS A 123 -4.82 -0.90 -15.98
N ILE A 124 -5.01 0.20 -15.26
CA ILE A 124 -5.72 1.38 -15.78
C ILE A 124 -5.03 1.91 -17.05
N VAL A 125 -3.69 2.05 -17.03
CA VAL A 125 -2.93 2.62 -18.16
C VAL A 125 -2.52 1.59 -19.22
N GLU A 126 -2.65 0.30 -18.94
CA GLU A 126 -2.27 -0.82 -19.82
C GLU A 126 -2.77 -0.67 -21.27
N PRO A 127 -4.06 -0.32 -21.53
CA PRO A 127 -4.57 -0.28 -22.90
C PRO A 127 -3.86 0.76 -23.78
N ILE A 128 -3.37 1.86 -23.18
CA ILE A 128 -2.68 2.91 -23.92
C ILE A 128 -1.15 2.74 -23.91
N ALA A 129 -0.59 2.04 -22.93
CA ALA A 129 0.84 1.74 -22.91
C ALA A 129 1.25 0.75 -24.01
N LYS A 130 0.37 -0.21 -24.35
CA LYS A 130 0.59 -1.22 -25.41
C LYS A 130 0.39 -0.71 -26.84
N ASP A 131 -0.20 0.47 -27.01
CA ASP A 131 -0.55 1.02 -28.32
C ASP A 131 0.16 2.37 -28.56
N ASN A 132 1.24 2.32 -29.34
CA ASN A 132 2.07 3.48 -29.63
C ASN A 132 1.29 4.61 -30.31
N GLY A 133 1.35 5.80 -29.74
CA GLY A 133 0.61 6.97 -30.23
C GLY A 133 -0.86 6.96 -29.86
N SER A 134 -1.30 6.06 -28.97
CA SER A 134 -2.61 6.14 -28.34
C SER A 134 -2.63 7.17 -27.21
N GLN A 135 -3.84 7.56 -26.82
CA GLN A 135 -4.07 8.45 -25.68
C GLN A 135 -5.37 8.10 -24.96
N MET A 136 -5.40 8.32 -23.65
CA MET A 136 -6.58 8.29 -22.80
C MET A 136 -6.91 9.71 -22.37
N ASN A 137 -8.14 10.16 -22.62
CA ASN A 137 -8.69 11.41 -22.13
C ASN A 137 -9.71 11.11 -21.05
N ILE A 138 -9.60 11.75 -19.91
CA ILE A 138 -10.52 11.65 -18.79
C ILE A 138 -11.15 13.04 -18.62
N ASN A 139 -12.43 13.15 -18.95
CA ASN A 139 -13.17 14.41 -18.92
C ASN A 139 -14.29 14.32 -17.89
N VAL A 140 -14.45 15.35 -17.06
CA VAL A 140 -15.64 15.51 -16.22
C VAL A 140 -16.46 16.67 -16.77
N SER A 141 -17.76 16.47 -16.93
CA SER A 141 -18.67 17.54 -17.32
C SER A 141 -19.86 17.66 -16.38
N ASP A 142 -20.27 18.90 -16.15
CA ASP A 142 -21.43 19.29 -15.36
C ASP A 142 -22.37 20.11 -16.26
N GLY A 143 -23.61 19.67 -16.44
CA GLY A 143 -24.58 20.35 -17.30
C GLY A 143 -24.13 20.49 -18.77
N GLY A 144 -23.27 19.60 -19.25
CA GLY A 144 -22.72 19.63 -20.61
C GLY A 144 -21.46 20.48 -20.80
N LYS A 145 -20.97 21.17 -19.76
CA LYS A 145 -19.71 21.91 -19.79
C LYS A 145 -18.58 21.07 -19.20
N VAL A 146 -17.46 20.94 -19.90
CA VAL A 146 -16.26 20.28 -19.36
C VAL A 146 -15.67 21.13 -18.23
N VAL A 147 -15.56 20.53 -17.04
CA VAL A 147 -15.06 21.17 -15.81
C VAL A 147 -13.70 20.63 -15.37
N ASN A 148 -13.32 19.43 -15.83
CA ASN A 148 -11.99 18.87 -15.66
C ASN A 148 -11.60 18.08 -16.93
N GLN A 149 -10.35 18.19 -17.35
CA GLN A 149 -9.78 17.43 -18.46
C GLN A 149 -8.35 17.01 -18.10
N PHE A 150 -8.09 15.70 -18.23
CA PHE A 150 -6.78 15.11 -18.08
C PHE A 150 -6.48 14.18 -19.24
N ILE A 151 -5.26 14.23 -19.77
CA ILE A 151 -4.84 13.47 -20.95
C ILE A 151 -3.55 12.72 -20.61
N LEU A 152 -3.51 11.44 -20.94
CA LEU A 152 -2.33 10.58 -20.87
C LEU A 152 -2.05 9.99 -22.25
N ASN A 153 -0.81 10.12 -22.72
CA ASN A 153 -0.37 9.45 -23.95
C ASN A 153 0.37 8.13 -23.68
N SER A 154 0.61 7.34 -24.73
CA SER A 154 1.29 6.05 -24.64
C SER A 154 2.68 6.11 -23.99
N ASN A 155 3.44 7.19 -24.20
CA ASN A 155 4.78 7.34 -23.59
C ASN A 155 4.69 7.59 -22.09
N GLU A 156 3.73 8.41 -21.67
CA GLU A 156 3.45 8.65 -20.25
C GLU A 156 2.92 7.37 -19.57
N ALA A 157 2.05 6.62 -20.24
CA ALA A 157 1.56 5.34 -19.75
C ALA A 157 2.68 4.32 -19.54
N ALA A 158 3.59 4.18 -20.51
CA ALA A 158 4.77 3.33 -20.37
C ALA A 158 5.69 3.80 -19.23
N ALA A 159 5.88 5.11 -19.06
CA ALA A 159 6.65 5.67 -17.95
C ALA A 159 6.01 5.35 -16.59
N ILE A 160 4.68 5.45 -16.49
CA ILE A 160 3.91 5.07 -15.31
C ILE A 160 4.11 3.58 -15.00
N GLN A 161 3.96 2.68 -15.97
CA GLN A 161 4.19 1.24 -15.77
C GLN A 161 5.61 0.94 -15.26
N ASN A 162 6.63 1.58 -15.83
CA ASN A 162 8.02 1.43 -15.40
C ASN A 162 8.26 1.99 -13.98
N ARG A 163 7.57 3.07 -13.59
CA ARG A 163 7.64 3.60 -12.22
C ARG A 163 6.96 2.65 -11.24
N ILE A 164 5.78 2.14 -11.60
CA ILE A 164 5.05 1.16 -10.80
C ILE A 164 5.88 -0.10 -10.58
N GLY A 165 6.52 -0.63 -11.64
CA GLY A 165 7.40 -1.79 -11.53
C GLY A 165 8.48 -1.59 -10.46
N ARG A 166 9.18 -0.45 -10.51
CA ARG A 166 10.18 -0.06 -9.50
C ARG A 166 9.60 0.08 -8.09
N LEU A 167 8.44 0.72 -7.95
CA LEU A 167 7.80 0.86 -6.64
C LEU A 167 7.35 -0.48 -6.06
N ILE A 168 6.89 -1.40 -6.90
CA ILE A 168 6.54 -2.76 -6.46
C ILE A 168 7.80 -3.54 -6.07
N GLU A 169 8.87 -3.43 -6.86
CA GLU A 169 10.18 -3.98 -6.51
C GLU A 169 10.65 -3.42 -5.17
N ASP A 170 10.57 -2.10 -4.94
CA ASP A 170 10.94 -1.48 -3.66
C ASP A 170 10.10 -1.97 -2.47
N ILE A 171 8.83 -2.34 -2.69
CA ILE A 171 7.98 -2.96 -1.66
C ILE A 171 8.35 -4.43 -1.44
N ASP A 172 8.75 -5.13 -2.49
CA ASP A 172 9.12 -6.55 -2.47
C ASP A 172 10.58 -6.78 -2.04
N ILE A 173 11.44 -5.76 -2.15
CA ILE A 173 12.70 -5.68 -1.43
C ILE A 173 12.31 -5.77 0.05
N PRO A 174 12.76 -6.81 0.78
CA PRO A 174 12.57 -6.85 2.21
C PRO A 174 13.14 -5.54 2.76
N GLN A 175 12.27 -4.65 3.28
CA GLN A 175 12.72 -3.52 4.10
C GLN A 175 13.75 -4.08 5.08
N GLU A 176 14.90 -3.41 5.24
CA GLU A 176 16.03 -3.89 6.06
C GLU A 176 15.54 -4.46 7.40
N ASN A 177 15.22 -5.75 7.41
CA ASN A 177 14.76 -6.44 8.60
C ASN A 177 15.93 -6.57 9.59
N LYS A 178 17.15 -6.23 9.14
CA LYS A 178 18.36 -6.23 9.93
C LYS A 178 18.48 -4.92 10.69
N HIS A 179 18.25 -5.01 11.99
CA HIS A 179 18.51 -3.93 12.93
C HIS A 179 19.80 -4.22 13.67
N LEU A 180 20.75 -3.28 13.57
CA LEU A 180 22.05 -3.40 14.21
C LEU A 180 22.05 -2.77 15.59
N LYS A 181 22.79 -3.39 16.51
CA LYS A 181 23.09 -2.88 17.86
C LYS A 181 21.85 -2.41 18.62
N LYS A 182 20.83 -3.26 18.68
CA LYS A 182 19.60 -3.00 19.44
C LYS A 182 19.65 -3.66 20.81
N VAL A 183 19.08 -2.98 21.81
CA VAL A 183 18.96 -3.52 23.16
C VAL A 183 17.80 -4.52 23.20
N MET A 184 18.11 -5.76 23.55
CA MET A 184 17.17 -6.86 23.69
C MET A 184 17.23 -7.39 25.12
N TYR A 185 16.08 -7.57 25.75
CA TYR A 185 15.97 -8.21 27.05
C TYR A 185 14.90 -9.31 27.03
N TRP A 186 15.07 -10.32 27.88
CA TRP A 186 14.19 -11.48 27.90
C TRP A 186 12.86 -11.17 28.58
N TYR A 187 11.76 -11.64 27.97
CA TYR A 187 10.43 -11.61 28.57
C TYR A 187 10.02 -12.98 29.12
N GLN A 188 10.39 -14.06 28.39
CA GLN A 188 10.16 -15.42 28.82
C GLN A 188 11.25 -16.33 28.27
N THR A 189 11.77 -17.22 29.10
CA THR A 189 12.83 -18.16 28.74
C THR A 189 12.41 -19.57 29.17
N LYS A 190 12.44 -20.55 28.25
CA LYS A 190 12.17 -21.96 28.58
C LYS A 190 13.36 -22.90 28.38
N PHE A 191 14.52 -22.36 27.98
CA PHE A 191 15.70 -23.05 27.45
C PHE A 191 15.99 -24.44 28.03
N ASP A 192 15.35 -25.43 27.41
CA ASP A 192 15.91 -26.77 27.24
C ASP A 192 16.94 -26.65 26.10
N PRO A 193 18.19 -27.11 26.30
CA PRO A 193 19.23 -27.09 25.25
C PRO A 193 18.77 -27.72 23.93
N ASN A 194 17.77 -28.61 23.98
CA ASN A 194 17.20 -29.31 22.83
C ASN A 194 15.92 -28.66 22.26
N SER A 195 15.49 -27.50 22.74
CA SER A 195 14.23 -26.87 22.32
C SER A 195 14.39 -25.38 22.00
N ASP A 196 13.97 -25.00 20.78
CA ASP A 196 13.84 -23.60 20.34
C ASP A 196 12.41 -23.06 20.53
N THR A 197 11.58 -23.78 21.29
CA THR A 197 10.18 -23.41 21.52
C THR A 197 10.01 -22.75 22.89
N GLY A 198 9.59 -21.47 22.89
CA GLY A 198 9.13 -20.77 24.09
C GLY A 198 9.92 -19.55 24.52
N ASN A 199 11.06 -19.24 23.88
CA ASN A 199 11.83 -18.05 24.19
C ASN A 199 11.22 -16.81 23.54
N LYS A 200 11.01 -15.78 24.35
CA LYS A 200 10.51 -14.48 23.91
C LYS A 200 11.33 -13.34 24.49
N ALA A 201 11.60 -12.34 23.67
CA ALA A 201 12.32 -11.14 24.07
C ALA A 201 11.57 -9.88 23.57
N ILE A 202 11.95 -8.76 24.15
CA ILE A 202 11.48 -7.43 23.78
C ILE A 202 12.68 -6.61 23.31
N ILE A 203 12.46 -5.81 22.26
CA ILE A 203 13.37 -4.78 21.76
C ILE A 203 12.46 -3.56 21.58
N ASP A 204 12.49 -2.62 22.52
CA ASP A 204 11.52 -1.50 22.57
C ASP A 204 11.56 -0.63 21.31
N ASP A 205 12.75 -0.48 20.72
CA ASP A 205 12.98 0.21 19.44
C ASP A 205 12.22 -0.40 18.26
N ILE A 206 11.82 -1.67 18.35
CA ILE A 206 11.18 -2.43 17.26
C ILE A 206 9.74 -2.78 17.60
N SER A 207 9.49 -3.34 18.79
CA SER A 207 8.17 -3.76 19.24
C SER A 207 8.09 -3.75 20.76
N LYS A 208 7.08 -3.06 21.28
CA LYS A 208 6.71 -3.05 22.72
C LYS A 208 6.13 -4.39 23.21
N THR A 209 5.94 -5.36 22.32
CA THR A 209 5.40 -6.69 22.64
C THR A 209 6.48 -7.76 22.54
N ALA A 210 6.39 -8.77 23.41
CA ALA A 210 7.33 -9.88 23.43
C ALA A 210 7.18 -10.79 22.20
N LEU A 211 8.24 -10.92 21.42
CA LEU A 211 8.28 -11.72 20.19
C LEU A 211 9.11 -12.98 20.36
N LYS A 212 8.83 -14.00 19.54
CA LYS A 212 9.62 -15.24 19.54
C LYS A 212 11.08 -14.92 19.16
N VAL A 213 12.03 -15.58 19.82
CA VAL A 213 13.46 -15.47 19.46
C VAL A 213 13.95 -16.79 18.89
N ILE A 214 14.67 -16.71 17.77
CA ILE A 214 15.52 -17.76 17.23
C ILE A 214 16.94 -17.22 17.06
N PHE A 215 17.91 -18.11 16.89
CA PHE A 215 19.32 -17.75 16.73
C PHE A 215 19.83 -18.24 15.39
N GLU A 216 20.70 -17.45 14.77
CA GLU A 216 21.35 -17.81 13.51
C GLU A 216 22.14 -19.12 13.65
N ASN A 217 22.72 -19.38 14.83
CA ASN A 217 23.42 -20.62 15.12
C ASN A 217 23.44 -20.94 16.63
N ASN A 218 23.73 -22.19 16.96
CA ASN A 218 23.76 -22.67 18.35
C ASN A 218 24.92 -22.08 19.17
N ALA A 219 26.06 -21.73 18.54
CA ALA A 219 27.19 -21.16 19.26
C ALA A 219 26.85 -19.78 19.85
N LEU A 220 26.10 -18.98 19.09
CA LEU A 220 25.57 -17.67 19.51
C LEU A 220 24.62 -17.82 20.70
N LYS A 221 23.72 -18.81 20.63
CA LYS A 221 22.80 -19.15 21.72
C LYS A 221 23.57 -19.50 23.00
N GLU A 222 24.53 -20.42 22.92
CA GLU A 222 25.33 -20.86 24.08
C GLU A 222 26.15 -19.72 24.71
N ALA A 223 26.69 -18.82 23.88
CA ALA A 223 27.45 -17.67 24.37
C ALA A 223 26.58 -16.68 25.15
N MET A 224 25.33 -16.44 24.74
CA MET A 224 24.41 -15.58 25.47
C MET A 224 23.87 -16.20 26.77
N LEU A 225 23.91 -17.53 26.92
CA LEU A 225 23.56 -18.24 28.16
C LEU A 225 24.68 -18.19 29.21
N HIS A 226 25.91 -17.90 28.78
CA HIS A 226 27.08 -17.83 29.65
C HIS A 226 27.80 -16.48 29.43
N PRO A 227 27.15 -15.35 29.77
CA PRO A 227 27.74 -14.02 29.64
C PRO A 227 28.92 -13.85 30.61
N ASP A 228 29.60 -12.70 30.50
CA ASP A 228 30.79 -12.39 31.28
C ASP A 228 30.58 -12.66 32.79
N PRO A 229 31.43 -13.47 33.45
CA PRO A 229 31.31 -13.78 34.88
C PRO A 229 31.41 -12.56 35.81
N SER A 230 31.89 -11.42 35.32
CA SER A 230 31.93 -10.16 36.08
C SER A 230 30.55 -9.52 36.29
N LEU A 231 29.55 -9.90 35.49
CA LEU A 231 28.17 -9.45 35.67
C LEU A 231 27.51 -10.23 36.83
N VAL A 232 26.96 -9.50 37.80
CA VAL A 232 26.42 -10.07 39.05
C VAL A 232 25.07 -10.77 38.82
N LYS A 233 24.29 -10.31 37.83
CA LYS A 233 22.96 -10.83 37.53
C LYS A 233 23.00 -12.11 36.68
N PRO A 234 22.02 -13.01 36.86
CA PRO A 234 21.78 -14.08 35.92
C PRO A 234 21.51 -13.53 34.51
N TRP A 235 21.93 -14.27 33.49
CA TRP A 235 21.82 -13.86 32.09
C TRP A 235 20.38 -13.54 31.64
N GLN A 236 19.37 -14.12 32.30
CA GLN A 236 17.95 -13.87 32.01
C GLN A 236 17.52 -12.44 32.35
N GLU A 237 18.19 -11.82 33.31
CA GLU A 237 17.88 -10.46 33.79
C GLU A 237 18.72 -9.38 33.09
N LEU A 238 19.70 -9.77 32.26
CA LEU A 238 20.56 -8.84 31.54
C LEU A 238 19.89 -8.27 30.28
N ALA A 239 20.36 -7.09 29.89
CA ALA A 239 20.07 -6.46 28.61
C ALA A 239 21.25 -6.68 27.64
N PHE A 240 20.95 -7.27 26.48
CA PHE A 240 21.94 -7.61 25.46
C PHE A 240 21.89 -6.63 24.30
N VAL A 241 23.04 -6.20 23.80
CA VAL A 241 23.12 -5.49 22.53
C VAL A 241 23.30 -6.51 21.41
N VAL A 242 22.36 -6.52 20.45
CA VAL A 242 22.25 -7.54 19.41
C VAL A 242 22.07 -6.95 18.02
N ASP A 243 22.53 -7.69 17.01
CA ASP A 243 22.08 -7.53 15.65
C ASP A 243 20.97 -8.55 15.40
N VAL A 244 19.81 -8.09 14.90
CA VAL A 244 18.64 -8.95 14.70
C VAL A 244 18.07 -8.78 13.32
N GLU A 245 17.58 -9.88 12.74
CA GLU A 245 16.66 -9.85 11.62
C GLU A 245 15.21 -10.03 12.12
N VAL A 246 14.33 -9.08 11.81
CA VAL A 246 12.92 -9.07 12.20
C VAL A 246 12.09 -9.78 11.14
N GLN A 247 11.46 -10.87 11.53
CA GLN A 247 10.55 -11.61 10.68
C GLN A 247 9.12 -11.10 10.89
N THR A 248 8.50 -10.62 9.81
CA THR A 248 7.16 -10.00 9.84
C THR A 248 6.11 -10.90 9.17
N VAL A 249 4.87 -10.79 9.64
CA VAL A 249 3.70 -11.39 8.98
C VAL A 249 2.67 -10.30 8.79
N ARG A 250 2.31 -10.01 7.53
CA ARG A 250 1.41 -8.89 7.17
C ARG A 250 1.87 -7.55 7.75
N GLY A 251 3.18 -7.26 7.64
CA GLY A 251 3.79 -6.03 8.15
C GLY A 251 3.91 -5.92 9.67
N LYS A 252 3.46 -6.93 10.44
CA LYS A 252 3.59 -6.94 11.90
C LYS A 252 4.78 -7.82 12.33
N PRO A 253 5.71 -7.34 13.17
CA PRO A 253 6.77 -8.16 13.74
C PRO A 253 6.23 -9.39 14.46
N LYS A 254 6.83 -10.55 14.21
CA LYS A 254 6.45 -11.82 14.86
C LYS A 254 7.60 -12.53 15.53
N MET A 255 8.82 -12.35 15.03
CA MET A 255 9.98 -13.08 15.51
C MET A 255 11.26 -12.30 15.27
N TYR A 256 12.22 -12.44 16.18
CA TYR A 256 13.60 -11.99 16.04
C TYR A 256 14.48 -13.20 15.69
N ASN A 257 15.28 -13.08 14.64
CA ASN A 257 16.44 -13.94 14.40
C ASN A 257 17.69 -13.19 14.85
N VAL A 258 18.30 -13.61 15.96
CA VAL A 258 19.52 -12.99 16.47
C VAL A 258 20.69 -13.43 15.59
N LEU A 259 21.31 -12.45 14.93
CA LEU A 259 22.42 -12.65 14.02
C LEU A 259 23.76 -12.60 14.75
N ASN A 260 23.85 -11.70 15.74
CA ASN A 260 25.04 -11.48 16.55
C ASN A 260 24.69 -10.81 17.89
N TYR A 261 25.57 -10.90 18.88
CA TYR A 261 25.51 -10.08 20.09
C TYR A 261 26.89 -9.54 20.46
N TYR A 262 26.91 -8.48 21.26
CA TYR A 262 28.12 -7.79 21.68
C TYR A 262 28.29 -7.92 23.19
N PRO A 263 29.11 -8.87 23.69
CA PRO A 263 29.29 -9.11 25.11
C PRO A 263 29.74 -7.86 25.87
N GLU A 264 30.63 -7.07 25.28
CA GLU A 264 31.20 -5.86 25.88
C GLU A 264 30.19 -4.72 26.09
N TYR A 265 29.03 -4.79 25.44
CA TYR A 265 27.92 -3.85 25.62
C TYR A 265 26.72 -4.50 26.31
N THR A 266 26.86 -5.70 26.86
CA THR A 266 25.82 -6.33 27.69
C THR A 266 25.89 -5.74 29.10
N PHE A 267 24.74 -5.38 29.67
CA PHE A 267 24.67 -4.66 30.95
C PHE A 267 23.47 -5.10 31.79
N ASP A 268 23.52 -4.80 33.09
CA ASP A 268 22.38 -4.90 33.99
C ASP A 268 21.46 -3.69 33.78
N PRO A 269 20.21 -3.86 33.29
CA PRO A 269 19.32 -2.73 33.06
C PRO A 269 18.85 -2.04 34.35
N ASP A 270 19.06 -2.65 35.51
CA ASP A 270 18.71 -2.10 36.82
C ASP A 270 19.89 -1.40 37.52
N GLU A 271 21.12 -1.45 36.98
CA GLU A 271 22.26 -0.67 37.48
C GLU A 271 22.28 0.73 36.84
N ASP A 272 22.41 1.77 37.69
CA ASP A 272 22.52 3.20 37.29
C ASP A 272 23.79 3.51 36.48
#